data_AF-A0A840MUH3-F1
#
_entry.id   AF-A0A840MUH3-F1
#
_cell.length_a   1.000
_cell.length_b   1.000
_cell.length_c   1.000
_cell.angle_alpha   90.00
_cell.angle_beta   90.00
_cell.angle_gamma   90.00
#
_symmetry.space_group_name_H-M   'P 1'
#
loop_
_entity.id
_entity.type
_entity.pdbx_description
1 polymer ?
#
loop_
_entity_poly.entity_id
_entity_poly.type
_entity_poly.pdbx_seq_one_letter_code
_entity_poly.pdbx_strand_id
1 'polypeptide(L)'
;MPALAAAGCHPKQTDLAIFGKLWLVFLILGSTGLGLTMKLFEKIVNPREIRRKLGLNQQEFWTKIGVTQSGGSRYESGRNMPKPVRELLRLVHVEQLDLTKVRKEDFDIIDYLRETHPDLYKSLKKAVKARENQQPVAAEENN
;
A
#
# COMPACT_ATOMS: atom_id res chain seq x y z
N MET A 1 46.53 54.75 31.22
CA MET A 1 46.04 53.67 30.34
C MET A 1 45.12 52.77 31.15
N PRO A 2 43.92 52.46 30.64
CA PRO A 2 42.72 52.03 31.38
C PRO A 2 42.79 50.54 31.75
N ALA A 3 42.04 50.05 32.74
CA ALA A 3 40.73 49.38 32.57
C ALA A 3 40.56 48.42 33.78
N LEU A 4 39.41 47.93 34.22
CA LEU A 4 37.98 48.19 34.11
C LEU A 4 37.37 47.15 35.07
N ALA A 5 36.22 47.47 35.67
CA ALA A 5 35.53 46.71 36.70
C ALA A 5 35.30 45.21 36.41
N ALA A 6 35.44 44.38 37.45
CA ALA A 6 34.90 43.02 37.49
C ALA A 6 33.48 43.06 38.09
N ALA A 7 32.47 42.99 37.23
CA ALA A 7 31.10 42.69 37.62
C ALA A 7 30.87 41.18 37.45
N GLY A 8 30.67 40.47 38.56
CA GLY A 8 30.22 39.08 38.56
C GLY A 8 28.77 39.02 38.07
N CYS A 9 28.54 38.32 36.96
CA CYS A 9 27.20 37.98 36.48
C CYS A 9 27.11 36.45 36.37
N HIS A 10 26.34 35.84 37.26
CA HIS A 10 25.90 34.45 37.16
C HIS A 10 24.81 34.33 36.08
N PRO A 11 24.98 33.48 35.05
CA PRO A 11 23.86 33.11 34.20
C PRO A 11 22.98 32.09 34.91
N LYS A 12 21.70 32.42 35.01
CA LYS A 12 20.65 31.58 35.60
C LYS A 12 20.34 30.39 34.71
N GLN A 13 20.33 29.21 35.34
CA GLN A 13 19.70 27.98 34.87
C GLN A 13 18.30 28.27 34.33
N THR A 14 18.08 28.08 33.03
CA THR A 14 16.75 28.17 32.41
C THR A 14 16.45 26.87 31.67
N ASP A 15 15.45 26.18 32.24
CA ASP A 15 14.48 25.26 31.65
C ASP A 15 14.91 24.27 30.55
N LEU A 16 15.37 23.11 31.03
CA LEU A 16 15.38 21.85 30.31
C LEU A 16 13.99 21.15 30.36
N ALA A 17 12.89 21.90 30.28
CA ALA A 17 11.53 21.39 30.49
C ALA A 17 10.62 21.41 29.24
N ILE A 18 11.14 21.83 28.09
CA ILE A 18 10.38 21.91 26.82
C ILE A 18 10.60 20.67 25.92
N PHE A 19 11.78 20.04 25.96
CA PHE A 19 12.09 18.91 25.09
C PHE A 19 11.41 17.59 25.48
N GLY A 20 11.05 17.38 26.75
CA GLY A 20 10.41 16.15 27.22
C GLY A 20 8.92 16.02 26.88
N LYS A 21 8.18 17.14 26.86
CA LYS A 21 6.72 17.11 26.62
C LYS A 21 6.35 16.90 25.15
N LEU A 22 7.21 17.29 24.22
CA LEU A 22 6.96 17.09 22.78
C LEU A 22 7.19 15.62 22.35
N TRP A 23 8.13 14.91 23.00
CA TRP A 23 8.36 13.49 22.73
C TRP A 23 7.24 12.60 23.30
N LEU A 24 6.68 12.95 24.45
CA LEU A 24 5.57 12.20 25.07
C LEU A 24 4.25 12.32 24.28
N VAL A 25 3.99 13.46 23.64
CA VAL A 25 2.83 13.62 22.73
C VAL A 25 3.00 12.75 21.46
N PHE A 26 4.23 12.56 20.98
CA PHE A 26 4.51 11.70 19.83
C PHE A 26 4.35 10.20 20.16
N LEU A 27 4.57 9.80 21.42
CA LEU A 27 4.37 8.42 21.87
C LEU A 27 2.88 8.06 22.09
N ILE A 28 2.03 9.05 22.41
CA ILE A 28 0.61 8.83 22.71
C ILE A 28 -0.30 8.98 21.48
N LEU A 29 0.15 9.62 20.39
CA LEU A 29 -0.61 9.73 19.12
C LEU A 29 -0.12 8.82 17.98
N GLY A 30 0.70 7.81 18.28
CA GLY A 30 1.31 6.92 17.27
C GLY A 30 0.60 5.60 17.02
N SER A 31 -0.71 5.47 17.27
CA SER A 31 -1.40 4.17 17.22
C SER A 31 -2.75 4.21 16.48
N THR A 32 -2.73 4.37 15.16
CA THR A 32 -3.82 3.89 14.26
C THR A 32 -3.28 3.67 12.83
N GLY A 33 -2.16 2.97 12.68
CA GLY A 33 -1.55 2.71 11.36
C GLY A 33 -1.54 1.26 10.89
N LEU A 34 -1.84 0.29 11.76
CA LEU A 34 -1.66 -1.15 11.49
C LEU A 34 -2.94 -1.99 11.68
N GLY A 35 -4.12 -1.38 11.51
CA GLY A 35 -5.41 -2.09 11.65
C GLY A 35 -6.08 -2.53 10.33
N LEU A 36 -5.59 -2.06 9.18
CA LEU A 36 -6.29 -2.25 7.90
C LEU A 36 -5.85 -3.49 7.12
N THR A 37 -4.65 -4.02 7.41
CA THR A 37 -4.05 -5.08 6.59
C THR A 37 -4.66 -6.46 6.82
N MET A 38 -5.30 -6.72 7.97
CA MET A 38 -5.85 -8.05 8.29
C MET A 38 -7.34 -8.23 7.97
N LYS A 39 -8.12 -7.16 7.77
CA LYS A 39 -9.58 -7.24 7.56
C LYS A 39 -10.01 -7.32 6.09
N LEU A 40 -9.09 -7.15 5.14
CA LEU A 40 -9.42 -7.32 3.72
C LEU A 40 -9.58 -8.81 3.32
N PHE A 41 -9.08 -9.74 4.15
CA PHE A 41 -9.07 -11.18 3.88
C PHE A 41 -10.38 -11.90 4.21
N GLU A 42 -11.27 -11.29 5.00
CA GLU A 42 -12.44 -11.98 5.57
C GLU A 42 -13.63 -12.03 4.63
N LYS A 43 -13.74 -11.10 3.67
CA LYS A 43 -14.76 -11.19 2.62
C LYS A 43 -14.18 -12.00 1.48
N ILE A 44 -14.25 -13.33 1.61
CA ILE A 44 -14.00 -14.27 0.51
C ILE A 44 -14.96 -13.88 -0.61
N VAL A 45 -14.50 -13.06 -1.54
CA VAL A 45 -15.24 -12.75 -2.75
C VAL A 45 -15.30 -14.06 -3.52
N ASN A 46 -16.51 -14.55 -3.77
CA ASN A 46 -16.70 -15.81 -4.46
C ASN A 46 -15.98 -15.71 -5.83
N PRO A 47 -15.04 -16.61 -6.16
CA PRO A 47 -14.29 -16.53 -7.41
C PRO A 47 -15.21 -16.52 -8.64
N ARG A 48 -16.38 -17.16 -8.53
CA ARG A 48 -17.42 -17.13 -9.55
C ARG A 48 -17.97 -15.73 -9.81
N GLU A 49 -18.16 -14.92 -8.76
CA GLU A 49 -18.66 -13.55 -8.91
C GLU A 49 -17.62 -12.65 -9.56
N ILE A 50 -16.35 -12.78 -9.17
CA ILE A 50 -15.25 -12.02 -9.79
C ILE A 50 -15.16 -12.35 -11.27
N ARG A 51 -15.15 -13.65 -11.60
CA ARG A 51 -15.12 -14.10 -12.99
C ARG A 51 -16.29 -13.54 -13.81
N ARG A 52 -17.51 -13.58 -13.25
CA ARG A 52 -18.71 -13.02 -13.90
C ARG A 52 -18.59 -11.50 -14.11
N LYS A 53 -18.04 -10.76 -13.15
CA LYS A 53 -17.82 -9.31 -13.27
C LYS A 53 -16.81 -8.97 -14.35
N LEU A 54 -15.79 -9.80 -14.52
CA LEU A 54 -14.75 -9.62 -15.53
C LEU A 54 -15.15 -10.17 -16.91
N GLY A 55 -16.28 -10.88 -17.03
CA GLY A 55 -16.71 -11.49 -18.29
C GLY A 55 -15.81 -12.63 -18.78
N LEU A 56 -14.92 -13.16 -17.94
CA LEU A 56 -13.93 -14.15 -18.35
C LEU A 56 -14.49 -15.58 -18.33
N ASN A 57 -13.96 -16.41 -19.22
CA ASN A 57 -14.22 -17.85 -19.17
C ASN A 57 -13.48 -18.49 -17.98
N GLN A 58 -13.87 -19.71 -17.60
CA GLN A 58 -13.28 -20.39 -16.45
C GLN A 58 -11.79 -20.68 -16.66
N GLN A 59 -11.39 -21.10 -17.85
CA GLN A 59 -10.01 -21.43 -18.16
C GLN A 59 -9.10 -20.20 -18.07
N GLU A 60 -9.45 -19.12 -18.76
CA GLU A 60 -8.73 -17.84 -18.73
C GLU A 60 -8.56 -17.28 -17.32
N PHE A 61 -9.65 -17.31 -16.54
CA PHE A 61 -9.64 -16.83 -15.16
C PHE A 61 -8.63 -17.60 -14.30
N TRP A 62 -8.63 -18.93 -14.36
CA TRP A 62 -7.75 -19.74 -13.52
C TRP A 62 -6.32 -19.83 -14.04
N THR A 63 -6.13 -19.85 -15.36
CA THR A 63 -4.80 -19.87 -16.00
C THR A 63 -3.98 -18.64 -15.63
N LYS A 64 -4.60 -17.45 -15.48
CA LYS A 64 -3.90 -16.23 -15.03
C LYS A 64 -3.27 -16.34 -13.63
N ILE A 65 -3.82 -17.19 -12.76
CA ILE A 65 -3.28 -17.47 -11.40
C ILE A 65 -2.38 -18.72 -11.41
N GLY A 66 -2.24 -19.41 -12.54
CA GLY A 66 -1.51 -20.68 -12.63
C GLY A 66 -2.28 -21.88 -12.05
N VAL A 67 -3.61 -21.78 -11.95
CA VAL A 67 -4.48 -22.88 -11.50
C VAL A 67 -5.07 -23.59 -12.71
N THR A 68 -5.11 -24.92 -12.67
CA THR A 68 -5.74 -25.73 -13.73
C THR A 68 -7.26 -25.56 -13.72
N GLN A 69 -7.90 -25.73 -14.88
CA GLN A 69 -9.36 -25.62 -15.00
C GLN A 69 -10.10 -26.57 -14.03
N SER A 70 -9.65 -27.81 -13.90
CA SER A 70 -10.26 -28.80 -12.99
C SER A 70 -10.06 -28.46 -11.51
N GLY A 71 -8.96 -27.77 -11.16
CA GLY A 71 -8.74 -27.22 -9.82
C GLY A 71 -9.64 -26.01 -9.55
N GLY A 72 -9.70 -25.08 -10.51
CA GLY A 72 -10.52 -23.88 -10.45
C GLY A 72 -12.01 -24.16 -10.29
N SER A 73 -12.53 -25.14 -11.04
CA SER A 73 -13.91 -25.59 -10.94
C SER A 73 -14.28 -26.03 -9.52
N ARG A 74 -13.38 -26.72 -8.80
CA ARG A 74 -13.59 -27.14 -7.40
C ARG A 74 -13.67 -25.94 -6.45
N TYR A 75 -12.88 -24.91 -6.69
CA TYR A 75 -12.94 -23.69 -5.87
C TYR A 75 -14.22 -22.90 -6.13
N GLU A 76 -14.68 -22.82 -7.38
CA GLU A 76 -15.98 -22.21 -7.71
C GLU A 76 -17.18 -23.00 -7.16
N SER A 77 -17.04 -24.31 -6.92
CA SER A 77 -18.09 -25.14 -6.34
C SER A 77 -18.14 -25.13 -4.81
N GLY A 78 -17.29 -24.32 -4.15
CA GLY A 78 -17.31 -24.14 -2.70
C GLY A 78 -16.26 -24.94 -1.93
N ARG A 79 -15.28 -25.58 -2.59
CA ARG A 79 -14.14 -26.17 -1.87
C ARG A 79 -13.30 -25.06 -1.24
N ASN A 80 -12.81 -25.31 -0.03
CA ASN A 80 -11.88 -24.40 0.62
C ASN A 80 -10.64 -24.17 -0.26
N MET A 81 -10.36 -22.90 -0.53
CA MET A 81 -9.23 -22.48 -1.35
C MET A 81 -7.99 -22.31 -0.46
N PRO A 82 -6.84 -22.90 -0.83
CA PRO A 82 -5.58 -22.68 -0.12
C PRO A 82 -5.24 -21.19 -0.05
N LYS A 83 -4.65 -20.77 1.07
CA LYS A 83 -4.27 -19.36 1.29
C LYS A 83 -3.44 -18.77 0.12
N PRO A 84 -2.42 -19.46 -0.43
CA PRO A 84 -1.63 -18.91 -1.53
C PRO A 84 -2.47 -18.60 -2.79
N VAL A 85 -3.41 -19.48 -3.13
CA VAL A 85 -4.29 -19.30 -4.30
C VAL A 85 -5.22 -18.11 -4.09
N ARG A 86 -5.70 -17.91 -2.86
CA ARG A 86 -6.56 -16.79 -2.50
C ARG A 86 -5.84 -15.44 -2.63
N GLU A 87 -4.59 -15.37 -2.19
CA GLU A 87 -3.77 -14.17 -2.32
C GLU A 87 -3.51 -13.82 -3.78
N LEU A 88 -3.11 -14.79 -4.59
CA LEU A 88 -2.88 -14.56 -6.02
C LEU A 88 -4.16 -14.13 -6.73
N LEU A 89 -5.30 -14.72 -6.38
CA LEU A 89 -6.59 -14.33 -6.95
C LEU A 89 -6.91 -12.87 -6.65
N ARG A 90 -6.65 -12.41 -5.42
CA ARG A 90 -6.78 -10.99 -5.06
C ARG A 90 -5.83 -10.12 -5.88
N LEU A 91 -4.53 -10.42 -5.88
CA LEU A 91 -3.53 -9.61 -6.57
C LEU A 91 -3.85 -9.47 -8.07
N VAL A 92 -4.16 -10.58 -8.73
CA VAL A 92 -4.34 -10.60 -10.19
C VAL A 92 -5.71 -10.11 -10.62
N HIS A 93 -6.80 -10.50 -9.94
CA HIS A 93 -8.16 -10.24 -10.41
C HIS A 93 -8.88 -9.12 -9.66
N VAL A 94 -8.47 -8.80 -8.43
CA VAL A 94 -9.05 -7.68 -7.65
C VAL A 94 -8.18 -6.43 -7.79
N GLU A 95 -6.87 -6.57 -7.64
CA GLU A 95 -5.92 -5.45 -7.77
C GLU A 95 -5.42 -5.25 -9.21
N GLN A 96 -5.83 -6.11 -10.15
CA GLN A 96 -5.46 -6.08 -11.57
C GLN A 96 -3.94 -6.03 -11.80
N LEU A 97 -3.17 -6.70 -10.93
CA LEU A 97 -1.72 -6.75 -11.05
C LEU A 97 -1.30 -7.81 -12.07
N ASP A 98 -0.54 -7.35 -13.05
CA ASP A 98 0.11 -8.20 -14.02
C ASP A 98 1.44 -8.73 -13.45
N LEU A 99 1.42 -10.00 -13.01
CA LEU A 99 2.58 -10.65 -12.39
C LEU A 99 3.84 -10.65 -13.28
N THR A 100 3.68 -10.53 -14.60
CA THR A 100 4.83 -10.52 -15.53
C THR A 100 5.62 -9.22 -15.49
N LYS A 101 5.00 -8.13 -15.03
CA LYS A 101 5.61 -6.80 -14.94
C LYS A 101 6.20 -6.52 -13.57
N VAL A 102 5.94 -7.40 -12.59
CA VAL A 102 6.39 -7.23 -11.23
C VAL A 102 7.89 -7.57 -11.15
N ARG A 103 8.74 -6.56 -10.98
CA ARG A 103 10.18 -6.75 -10.78
C ARG A 103 10.57 -6.37 -9.37
N LYS A 104 11.56 -7.09 -8.81
CA LYS A 104 12.10 -6.78 -7.47
C LYS A 104 12.65 -5.36 -7.38
N GLU A 105 13.37 -4.94 -8.42
CA GLU A 105 13.98 -3.61 -8.54
C GLU A 105 12.97 -2.47 -8.32
N ASP A 106 11.74 -2.62 -8.83
CA ASP A 106 10.71 -1.59 -8.70
C ASP A 106 10.26 -1.41 -7.25
N PHE A 107 10.25 -2.49 -6.44
CA PHE A 107 9.98 -2.41 -5.00
C PHE A 107 11.13 -1.76 -4.25
N ASP A 108 12.37 -2.14 -4.56
CA ASP A 108 13.56 -1.56 -3.92
C ASP A 108 13.61 -0.03 -4.16
N ILE A 109 13.26 0.42 -5.37
CA ILE A 109 13.12 1.85 -5.69
C ILE A 109 12.01 2.51 -4.86
N ILE A 110 10.85 1.87 -4.73
CA ILE A 110 9.73 2.42 -3.94
C ILE A 110 10.13 2.59 -2.47
N ASP A 111 10.82 1.61 -1.90
CA ASP A 111 11.25 1.67 -0.50
C ASP A 111 12.34 2.73 -0.31
N TYR A 112 13.32 2.79 -1.22
CA TYR A 112 14.34 3.86 -1.23
C TYR A 112 13.71 5.27 -1.32
N LEU A 113 12.72 5.45 -2.21
CA LEU A 113 12.01 6.72 -2.35
C LEU A 113 11.23 7.08 -1.07
N ARG A 114 10.64 6.09 -0.40
CA ARG A 114 9.88 6.32 0.83
C ARG A 114 10.78 6.74 1.99
N GLU A 115 12.00 6.20 2.04
CA GLU A 115 13.00 6.51 3.07
C GLU A 115 13.69 7.85 2.80
N THR A 116 14.14 8.09 1.56
CA THR A 116 14.99 9.24 1.23
C THR A 116 14.19 10.49 0.87
N HIS A 117 13.07 10.32 0.15
CA HIS A 117 12.29 11.44 -0.42
C HIS A 117 10.78 11.19 -0.31
N PRO A 118 10.21 11.24 0.92
CA PRO A 118 8.79 10.93 1.15
C PRO A 118 7.83 11.93 0.50
N ASP A 119 8.27 13.17 0.27
CA ASP A 119 7.55 14.22 -0.45
C ASP A 119 7.43 13.89 -1.95
N LEU A 120 8.52 13.43 -2.58
CA LEU A 120 8.51 12.98 -3.97
C LEU A 120 7.61 11.75 -4.15
N TYR A 121 7.68 10.78 -3.24
CA TYR A 121 6.79 9.63 -3.27
C TYR A 121 5.30 10.05 -3.21
N LYS A 122 4.96 11.03 -2.34
CA LYS A 122 3.60 11.56 -2.24
C LYS A 122 3.16 12.29 -3.51
N SER A 123 4.03 13.07 -4.13
CA SER A 123 3.72 13.80 -5.37
C SER A 123 3.50 12.83 -6.53
N LEU A 124 4.37 11.83 -6.70
CA LEU A 124 4.22 10.77 -7.70
C LEU A 124 2.92 9.98 -7.49
N LYS A 125 2.61 9.60 -6.25
CA LYS A 125 1.35 8.93 -5.91
C LYS A 125 0.12 9.78 -6.29
N LYS A 126 0.17 11.09 -6.08
CA LYS A 126 -0.90 12.02 -6.48
C LYS A 126 -1.02 12.12 -8.00
N ALA A 127 0.11 12.20 -8.71
CA ALA A 127 0.14 12.27 -10.16
C ALA A 127 -0.42 11.00 -10.82
N VAL A 128 -0.07 9.81 -10.33
CA VAL A 128 -0.62 8.53 -10.82
C VAL A 128 -2.14 8.48 -10.64
N LYS A 129 -2.65 8.83 -9.45
CA LYS A 129 -4.10 8.89 -9.21
C LYS A 129 -4.82 9.88 -10.10
N ALA A 130 -4.21 11.04 -10.35
CA ALA A 130 -4.78 12.03 -11.26
C ALA A 130 -4.88 11.49 -12.69
N ARG A 131 -3.87 10.72 -13.15
CA ARG A 131 -3.86 10.07 -14.46
C ARG A 131 -4.92 8.98 -14.59
N GLU A 132 -5.09 8.14 -13.58
CA GLU A 132 -6.15 7.11 -13.56
C GLU A 132 -7.54 7.74 -13.68
N ASN A 133 -7.77 8.86 -12.99
CA ASN A 133 -9.03 9.60 -13.07
C ASN A 133 -9.24 10.34 -14.41
N GLN A 134 -8.17 10.53 -15.20
CA GLN A 134 -8.17 11.27 -16.47
C GLN A 134 -8.16 10.35 -17.70
N GLN A 135 -8.18 9.02 -17.55
CA GLN A 135 -8.41 8.10 -18.67
C GLN A 135 -9.93 7.89 -18.84
N PRO A 136 -10.62 8.63 -19.73
CA PRO A 136 -11.94 8.23 -20.18
C PRO A 136 -11.79 6.94 -20.97
N VAL A 137 -12.67 5.98 -20.70
CA VAL A 137 -12.83 4.72 -21.42
C VAL A 137 -13.10 5.06 -22.89
N ALA A 138 -12.05 5.08 -23.71
CA ALA A 138 -12.15 5.21 -25.15
C ALA A 138 -12.17 3.80 -25.76
N ALA A 139 -13.27 3.52 -26.46
CA ALA A 139 -13.46 2.51 -27.51
C ALA A 139 -13.53 1.03 -27.11
N GLU A 140 -14.78 0.51 -27.07
CA GLU A 140 -15.12 -0.77 -27.70
C GLU A 140 -16.59 -0.70 -28.19
N GLU A 141 -16.79 0.10 -29.23
CA GLU A 141 -17.91 0.00 -30.17
C GLU A 141 -17.26 -0.45 -31.48
N ASN A 142 -17.49 -1.72 -31.89
CA ASN A 142 -17.45 -2.26 -33.26
C ASN A 142 -17.32 -3.80 -33.26
N ASN A 143 -18.45 -4.49 -33.30
CA ASN A 143 -18.88 -5.46 -34.34
C ASN A 143 -19.88 -6.47 -33.77
#